data_AF-A0A2V7RUM3-F1
#
_entry.id   AF-A0A2V7RUM3-F1
#
_cell.length_a   1.000
_cell.length_b   1.000
_cell.length_c   1.000
_cell.angle_alpha   90.00
_cell.angle_beta   90.00
_cell.angle_gamma   90.00
#
_symmetry.space_group_name_H-M   'P 1'
#
loop_
_entity.id
_entity.type
_entity.pdbx_description
1 polymer ?
#
loop_
_entity_poly.entity_id
_entity_poly.type
_entity_poly.pdbx_seq_one_letter_code
_entity_poly.pdbx_strand_id
1 'polypeptide(L)' 'MSPEILRTMCVMSGYGGTWGIAGGWAIDLFLDRQTRPHDDLDVAVLRHDQENLRAHLGAARVAKVGAHGLSEWTSSERL' A
#
# COMPACT_ATOMS: atom_id res chain seq x y z
N MET A 1 17.78 -4.18 3.92
CA MET A 1 16.37 -3.95 3.53
C MET A 1 16.24 -2.50 3.06
N SER A 2 15.56 -2.22 1.94
CA SER A 2 15.53 -0.85 1.39
C SER A 2 14.75 0.12 2.29
N PRO A 3 15.05 1.44 2.26
CA PRO A 3 14.34 2.45 3.05
C PRO A 3 12.83 2.49 2.79
N GLU A 4 12.40 2.23 1.55
CA GLU A 4 10.98 2.21 1.15
C GLU A 4 10.24 1.10 1.91
N ILE A 5 10.80 -0.12 1.94
CA ILE A 5 10.22 -1.26 2.66
C ILE A 5 10.08 -0.94 4.15
N LEU A 6 11.11 -0.37 4.77
CA LEU A 6 11.07 0.00 6.19
C LEU A 6 9.99 1.06 6.49
N ARG A 7 9.85 2.07 5.62
CA ARG A 7 8.79 3.08 5.73
C ARG A 7 7.42 2.43 5.63
N THR A 8 7.20 1.51 4.69
CA THR A 8 5.92 0.79 4.56
C THR A 8 5.61 -0.06 5.77
N MET A 9 6.59 -0.80 6.31
CA MET A 9 6.41 -1.58 7.54
C MET A 9 6.02 -0.68 8.72
N CYS A 10 6.58 0.53 8.80
CA CYS A 10 6.21 1.51 9.82
C CYS A 10 4.78 2.02 9.61
N VAL A 11 4.40 2.39 8.38
CA VAL A 11 3.03 2.83 8.05
C VAL A 11 2.00 1.75 8.35
N MET A 12 2.29 0.50 8.02
CA MET A 12 1.40 -0.64 8.25
C MET A 12 1.51 -1.23 9.66
N SER A 13 2.40 -0.69 10.50
CA SER A 13 2.55 -1.14 11.89
C SER A 13 1.26 -0.90 12.66
N GLY A 14 0.71 -1.95 13.26
CA GLY A 14 -0.55 -1.91 13.99
C GLY A 14 -1.80 -2.13 13.13
N TYR A 15 -1.66 -2.30 11.81
CA TYR A 15 -2.77 -2.72 10.96
C TYR A 15 -3.19 -4.16 11.29
N GLY A 16 -4.44 -4.36 11.69
CA GLY A 16 -4.94 -5.66 12.14
C GLY A 16 -5.39 -6.62 11.03
N GLY A 17 -5.47 -6.16 9.78
CA GLY A 17 -5.93 -6.95 8.64
C GLY A 17 -4.80 -7.67 7.90
N THR A 18 -5.16 -8.53 6.95
CA THR A 18 -4.16 -9.19 6.10
C THR A 18 -3.65 -8.20 5.06
N TRP A 19 -2.32 -8.12 4.94
CA TRP A 19 -1.65 -7.28 3.95
C TRP A 19 -0.32 -7.88 3.51
N GLY A 20 0.23 -7.36 2.41
CA GLY A 20 1.56 -7.72 1.94
C GLY A 20 2.16 -6.68 0.99
N ILE A 21 3.46 -6.80 0.74
CA ILE A 21 4.14 -6.04 -0.33
C ILE A 21 3.73 -6.62 -1.68
N ALA A 22 3.45 -5.76 -2.64
CA ALA A 22 3.01 -6.10 -3.99
C ALA A 22 3.95 -5.48 -5.04
N GLY A 23 3.58 -5.63 -6.33
CA GLY A 23 4.27 -4.97 -7.43
C GLY A 23 5.72 -5.45 -7.62
N GLY A 24 6.58 -4.52 -8.03
CA GLY A 24 7.98 -4.82 -8.33
C GLY A 24 8.78 -5.32 -7.12
N TRP A 25 8.53 -4.76 -5.94
CA TRP A 25 9.21 -5.16 -4.72
C TRP A 25 8.87 -6.58 -4.27
N ALA A 26 7.63 -7.05 -4.50
CA ALA A 26 7.26 -8.43 -4.17
C ALA A 26 8.09 -9.46 -4.97
N ILE A 27 8.38 -9.16 -6.25
CA ILE A 27 9.21 -10.02 -7.11
C ILE A 27 10.64 -10.06 -6.59
N ASP A 28 11.22 -8.90 -6.28
CA ASP A 28 12.60 -8.80 -5.80
C ASP A 28 12.78 -9.45 -4.42
N LEU A 29 11.77 -9.37 -3.54
CA LEU A 29 11.73 -10.09 -2.27
C LEU A 29 11.65 -11.60 -2.47
N PHE A 30 10.84 -12.07 -3.43
CA PHE A 30 10.76 -13.50 -3.76
C PHE A 30 12.07 -14.05 -4.33
N LEU A 31 12.79 -13.26 -5.12
CA LEU A 31 14.09 -13.61 -5.71
C LEU A 31 15.28 -13.38 -4.78
N ASP A 32 15.05 -12.81 -3.59
CA ASP A 32 16.08 -12.38 -2.62
C ASP A 32 17.18 -11.48 -3.23
N ARG A 33 16.79 -10.65 -4.21
CA ARG A 33 17.70 -9.66 -4.81
C ARG A 33 16.92 -8.56 -5.50
N GLN A 34 17.48 -7.34 -5.46
CA GLN A 34 16.95 -6.25 -6.25
C GLN A 34 17.33 -6.43 -7.73
N THR A 35 16.33 -6.49 -8.62
CA THR A 35 16.56 -6.71 -10.06
C THR A 35 16.58 -5.43 -10.89
N ARG A 36 15.97 -4.36 -10.38
CA ARG A 36 15.94 -3.02 -11.00
C ARG A 36 15.70 -1.92 -9.95
N PRO A 37 15.94 -0.64 -10.28
CA PRO A 37 15.41 0.47 -9.49
C PRO A 37 13.88 0.43 -9.39
N HIS A 38 13.34 0.82 -8.24
CA HIS A 38 11.90 0.99 -8.01
C HIS A 38 11.63 2.42 -7.57
N ASP A 39 10.67 3.08 -8.22
CA ASP A 39 10.31 4.47 -7.94
C ASP A 39 9.25 4.57 -6.83
N ASP A 40 8.56 3.48 -6.55
CA ASP A 40 7.46 3.37 -5.60
C ASP A 40 7.47 2.02 -4.85
N LEU A 41 6.44 1.82 -4.03
CA LEU A 41 6.18 0.56 -3.34
C LEU A 41 4.66 0.35 -3.25
N ASP A 42 4.22 -0.83 -3.66
CA ASP A 42 2.82 -1.24 -3.61
C ASP A 42 2.52 -2.11 -2.39
N VAL A 43 1.36 -1.92 -1.78
CA VAL A 43 0.79 -2.82 -0.77
C VAL A 43 -0.53 -3.40 -1.26
N ALA A 44 -0.75 -4.67 -0.98
CA ALA A 44 -2.04 -5.32 -1.18
C ALA A 44 -2.72 -5.56 0.17
N VAL A 45 -4.03 -5.30 0.21
CA VAL A 45 -4.93 -5.67 1.32
C VAL A 45 -6.09 -6.48 0.76
N LEU A 46 -6.80 -7.20 1.63
CA LEU A 46 -8.06 -7.83 1.22
C LEU A 46 -9.10 -6.77 0.89
N ARG A 47 -9.87 -7.01 -0.17
CA ARG A 47 -10.86 -6.04 -0.67
C ARG A 47 -11.92 -5.68 0.38
N HIS A 48 -12.29 -6.61 1.26
CA HIS A 48 -13.24 -6.36 2.34
C HIS A 48 -12.66 -5.53 3.48
N ASP A 49 -11.33 -5.44 3.60
CA ASP A 49 -10.65 -4.63 4.61
C ASP A 49 -10.45 -3.17 4.16
N GLN A 50 -11.03 -2.75 3.03
CA GLN A 50 -10.84 -1.40 2.52
C GLN A 50 -11.14 -0.30 3.56
N GLU A 51 -12.24 -0.43 4.30
CA GLU A 51 -12.61 0.55 5.34
C GLU A 51 -11.62 0.51 6.52
N ASN A 52 -11.16 -0.69 6.89
CA ASN A 52 -10.14 -0.88 7.92
C ASN A 52 -8.82 -0.20 7.53
N LEU A 53 -8.39 -0.37 6.27
CA LEU A 53 -7.21 0.29 5.73
C LEU A 53 -7.38 1.81 5.77
N ARG A 54 -8.55 2.32 5.37
CA ARG A 54 -8.80 3.76 5.35
C ARG A 54 -8.75 4.37 6.76
N ALA A 55 -9.31 3.68 7.75
CA ALA A 55 -9.25 4.05 9.15
C ALA A 55 -7.81 4.01 9.68
N HIS A 56 -7.05 2.96 9.35
CA HIS A 56 -5.65 2.79 9.73
C HIS A 56 -4.74 3.91 9.21
N LEU A 57 -4.93 4.34 7.96
CA LEU A 57 -4.19 5.44 7.36
C LEU A 57 -4.56 6.81 7.94
N GLY A 58 -5.68 6.92 8.66
CA GLY A 58 -6.11 8.13 9.36
C GLY A 58 -6.10 9.39 8.48
N ALA A 59 -5.40 10.42 8.96
CA ALA A 59 -5.29 11.72 8.28
C ALA A 59 -4.30 11.75 7.11
N ALA A 60 -3.72 10.61 6.70
CA ALA A 60 -2.85 10.56 5.54
C ALA A 60 -3.58 11.02 4.27
N ARG A 61 -2.85 11.74 3.41
CA ARG A 61 -3.35 12.13 2.09
C ARG A 61 -3.40 10.90 1.18
N VAL A 62 -4.60 10.47 0.85
CA VAL A 62 -4.84 9.32 -0.01
C VAL A 62 -5.68 9.71 -1.22
N ALA A 63 -5.36 9.11 -2.35
CA ALA A 63 -6.08 9.30 -3.61
C ALA A 63 -6.43 7.93 -4.19
N LYS A 64 -7.56 7.87 -4.88
CA LYS A 64 -7.97 6.73 -5.70
C LYS A 64 -7.71 7.06 -7.17
N VAL A 65 -7.38 6.02 -7.94
CA VAL A 65 -7.35 6.10 -9.40
C VAL A 65 -8.74 5.74 -9.92
N GLY A 66 -9.38 6.66 -10.62
CA GLY A 66 -10.64 6.44 -11.33
C GLY A 66 -10.45 6.54 -12.85
N ALA A 67 -11.56 6.41 -13.59
CA ALA A 67 -11.56 6.49 -15.06
C ALA A 67 -10.97 7.80 -15.62
N HIS A 68 -11.00 8.89 -14.83
CA HIS A 68 -10.55 10.22 -15.23
C HIS A 68 -9.36 10.73 -14.40
N GLY A 69 -8.54 9.81 -13.85
CA GLY A 69 -7.32 10.14 -13.12
C GLY A 69 -7.46 10.05 -11.60
N LEU A 70 -6.60 10.79 -10.89
CA LEU A 70 -6.53 10.78 -9.43
C LEU A 70 -7.60 11.68 -8.83
N SER A 71 -8.32 11.15 -7.84
CA SER A 71 -9.26 11.90 -7.01
C SER A 71 -9.08 11.51 -5.55
N GLU A 72 -9.50 12.36 -4.63
CA GLU A 72 -9.39 12.08 -3.20
C GLU A 72 -10.17 10.81 -2.82
N TRP A 73 -9.59 9.99 -1.93
CA TRP A 73 -10.28 8.84 -1.36
C TRP A 73 -10.76 9.15 0.07
N THR A 74 -12.07 9.31 0.24
CA THR A 74 -12.69 9.71 1.51
C THR A 74 -13.03 8.50 2.40
N SER A 75 -13.24 8.75 3.69
CA SER A 75 -13.40 7.72 4.74
C SER A 75 -14.71 6.91 4.71
N SER A 76 -15.57 7.11 3.71
CA SER A 76 -16.85 6.39 3.55
C SER A 76 -17.05 5.83 2.15
N GLU A 77 -16.08 5.99 1.25
CA GLU A 77 -16.20 5.54 -0.12
C GLU A 77 -15.71 4.10 -0.29
N ARG A 78 -16.51 3.29 -1.00
CA ARG A 78 -16.14 1.94 -1.44
C ARG A 78 -15.53 1.95 -2.86
N LEU A 79 -14.41 1.25 -2.97
CA LEU A 79 -13.64 0.79 -4.15
C LEU A 79 -14.46 0.27 -5.33
#